data_AF-A0AAD4HCC4-F1
#
_entry.id   AF-A0AAD4HCC4-F1
#
_cell.length_a   1.000
_cell.length_b   1.000
_cell.length_c   1.000
_cell.angle_alpha   90.00
_cell.angle_beta   90.00
_cell.angle_gamma   90.00
#
_symmetry.space_group_name_H-M   'P 1'
#
loop_
_entity.id
_entity.type
_entity.pdbx_description
1 polymer ?
#
loop_
_entity_poly.entity_id
_entity_poly.type
_entity_poly.pdbx_seq_one_letter_code
_entity_poly.pdbx_strand_id
1 'polypeptide(L)' 'QVLRPMAPFLAASAVTFYLVSKMQEAGFRSETYAKDPKNPYGAQIAKEAHH' A
#
# COMPACT_ATOMS: atom_id res chain seq x y z
N GLN A 1 -4.99 6.66 31.77
CA GLN A 1 -6.15 6.88 30.88
C GLN A 1 -5.79 7.86 29.75
N VAL A 2 -5.03 7.42 28.74
CA VAL A 2 -4.66 8.27 27.58
C VAL A 2 -5.17 7.69 26.25
N LEU A 3 -5.25 6.36 26.15
CA LEU A 3 -5.75 5.65 24.97
C LEU A 3 -7.22 5.95 24.61
N ARG A 4 -8.06 6.21 25.61
CA ARG A 4 -9.51 6.36 25.43
C ARG A 4 -9.90 7.61 24.62
N PRO A 5 -9.36 8.82 24.88
CA PRO A 5 -9.56 9.96 23.99
C PRO A 5 -8.78 9.85 22.66
N MET A 6 -7.72 9.04 22.59
CA MET A 6 -6.96 8.84 21.34
C MET A 6 -7.60 7.85 20.37
N ALA A 7 -8.54 7.02 20.84
CA ALA A 7 -9.21 5.99 20.05
C ALA A 7 -9.75 6.46 18.69
N PRO A 8 -10.49 7.59 18.57
CA PRO A 8 -10.98 8.04 17.27
C PRO A 8 -9.84 8.39 16.29
N PHE A 9 -8.74 8.96 16.78
CA PHE A 9 -7.59 9.30 15.94
C PHE A 9 -6.85 8.05 15.49
N LEU A 10 -6.65 7.09 16.37
CA LEU A 10 -6.02 5.80 16.02
C LEU A 10 -6.87 5.03 15.00
N ALA A 11 -8.20 5.02 15.18
CA ALA A 11 -9.12 4.40 14.22
C ALA A 11 -9.03 5.08 12.85
N ALA A 12 -9.08 6.42 12.81
CA ALA A 12 -8.93 7.16 11.57
C ALA A 12 -7.57 6.89 10.90
N SER A 13 -6.47 6.93 11.66
CA SER A 13 -5.13 6.61 11.15
C SER A 13 -5.05 5.20 10.58
N ALA A 14 -5.63 4.21 11.25
CA ALA A 14 -5.65 2.83 10.75
C ALA A 14 -6.41 2.72 9.42
N VAL A 15 -7.57 3.39 9.30
CA VAL A 15 -8.35 3.43 8.07
C VAL A 15 -7.57 4.12 6.95
N THR A 16 -6.99 5.29 7.20
CA THR A 16 -6.19 6.01 6.21
C THR A 16 -4.98 5.20 5.78
N PHE A 17 -4.28 4.58 6.73
CA PHE A 17 -3.12 3.74 6.44
C PHE A 17 -3.50 2.57 5.53
N TYR A 18 -4.60 1.89 5.82
CA TYR A 18 -5.09 0.79 4.98
C TYR A 18 -5.41 1.25 3.56
N LEU A 19 -6.16 2.35 3.42
CA LEU A 19 -6.54 2.88 2.11
C LEU A 19 -5.34 3.33 1.28
N VAL A 20 -4.41 4.07 1.89
CA VAL A 20 -3.19 4.54 1.23
C VAL A 20 -2.31 3.34 0.84
N SER A 21 -2.20 2.33 1.70
CA SER A 21 -1.43 1.12 1.38
C SER A 21 -2.00 0.41 0.14
N LYS A 22 -3.33 0.31 0.02
CA LYS A 22 -3.98 -0.30 -1.14
C LYS A 22 -3.84 0.54 -2.41
N MET A 23 -3.95 1.86 -2.29
CA MET A 23 -3.73 2.77 -3.41
C MET A 23 -2.28 2.68 -3.91
N GLN A 24 -1.31 2.61 -3.00
CA GLN A 24 0.11 2.46 -3.35
C GLN A 24 0.38 1.12 -4.02
N GLU A 25 -0.16 0.02 -3.49
CA GLU A 25 -0.06 -1.32 -4.09
C GLU A 25 -0.56 -1.33 -5.54
N ALA A 26 -1.72 -0.70 -5.80
CA ALA A 26 -2.24 -0.55 -7.16
C ALA A 26 -1.34 0.35 -8.04
N GLY A 27 -0.82 1.44 -7.48
CA GLY A 27 0.10 2.35 -8.17
C GLY A 27 1.39 1.67 -8.62
N PHE A 28 2.01 0.86 -7.76
CA PHE A 28 3.21 0.09 -8.11
C PHE A 28 2.95 -0.95 -9.20
N ARG A 29 1.71 -1.41 -9.35
CA ARG A 29 1.31 -2.38 -10.38
C ARG A 29 0.82 -1.75 -11.68
N SER A 30 0.68 -0.42 -11.72
CA SER A 30 0.27 0.30 -12.93
C SER A 30 1.32 0.25 -14.02
N GLU A 31 0.91 0.38 -15.29
CA GLU A 31 1.81 0.29 -16.45
C GLU A 31 3.00 1.27 -16.37
N THR A 32 2.79 2.45 -15.81
CA THR A 32 3.81 3.49 -15.62
C THR A 32 4.94 3.06 -14.70
N TYR A 33 4.66 2.27 -13.66
CA TYR A 33 5.61 1.95 -12.60
C TYR A 33 5.94 0.46 -12.46
N ALA A 34 5.18 -0.42 -13.11
CA ALA A 34 5.36 -1.88 -13.02
C ALA A 34 6.75 -2.35 -13.48
N LYS A 35 7.40 -1.60 -14.39
CA LYS A 35 8.72 -1.91 -14.95
C LYS A 35 9.84 -1.02 -14.38
N ASP A 36 9.55 -0.15 -13.41
CA ASP A 36 10.58 0.68 -12.80
C ASP A 36 11.55 -0.21 -11.99
N PRO A 37 12.86 -0.16 -12.22
CA PRO A 37 13.84 -0.94 -11.47
C PRO A 37 13.87 -0.63 -9.97
N LYS A 38 13.33 0.52 -9.54
CA LYS A 38 13.20 0.90 -8.12
C LYS A 38 11.91 0.39 -7.49
N ASN A 39 11.01 -0.21 -8.27
CA ASN A 39 9.76 -0.74 -7.75
C ASN A 39 10.04 -2.00 -6.90
N PRO A 40 9.80 -1.96 -5.57
CA PRO A 40 10.09 -3.10 -4.70
C PRO A 40 9.24 -4.33 -5.02
N TYR A 41 8.13 -4.16 -5.74
CA TYR A 41 7.24 -5.24 -6.16
C TYR A 41 7.56 -5.80 -7.55
N GLY A 42 8.56 -5.28 -8.26
CA GLY A 42 8.86 -5.67 -9.65
C GLY A 42 9.05 -7.19 -9.82
N ALA A 43 9.75 -7.83 -8.89
CA ALA A 43 9.96 -9.29 -8.91
C ALA A 43 8.66 -10.10 -8.66
N GLN A 44 7.73 -9.58 -7.86
CA GLN A 44 6.44 -10.22 -7.60
C GLN A 44 5.51 -10.06 -8.82
N ILE A 45 5.46 -8.85 -9.39
CA ILE A 45 4.67 -8.53 -10.58
C ILE A 45 5.14 -9.36 -11.78
N ALA A 46 6.45 -9.48 -12.00
CA ALA A 46 7.00 -10.30 -13.07
C ALA A 46 6.62 -11.78 -12.90
N LYS A 47 6.68 -12.33 -11.68
CA LYS A 47 6.24 -13.71 -11.41
C LYS A 47 4.76 -13.89 -11.72
N GLU A 48 3.89 -13.00 -11.24
CA GLU A 48 2.45 -13.08 -11.49
C GLU A 48 2.08 -12.93 -12.98
N ALA A 49 2.85 -12.17 -13.75
CA ALA A 49 2.62 -11.97 -15.19
C ALA A 49 3.04 -13.15 -16.08
N HIS A 50 3.87 -14.06 -15.55
CA HIS A 50 4.38 -15.23 -16.28
C HIS A 50 3.58 -16.53 -15.98
N HIS A 51 2.45 -16.43 -15.29
CA HIS A 51 1.53 -17.53 -15.00
C HIS A 51 0.31 -17.51 -15.95
#